data_AF-A0A0Q4LI00-F1
#
_entry.id   AF-A0A0Q4LI00-F1
#
_cell.length_a   1.000
_cell.length_b   1.000
_cell.length_c   1.000
_cell.angle_alpha   90.00
_cell.angle_beta   90.00
_cell.angle_gamma   90.00
#
_symmetry.space_group_name_H-M   'P 1'
#
loop_
_entity.id
_entity.type
_entity.pdbx_description
1 polymer ?
#
loop_
_entity_poly.entity_id
_entity_poly.type
_entity_poly.pdbx_seq_one_letter_code
_entity_poly.pdbx_strand_id
1 'polypeptide(L)'
;MRSTFLAFVMVFCIFSCKKDNNATTTETLKGKWSTGGYDIILYNSSGEVVSHSVVDAIKTYWTFDQSQIKLSNDINADVKTSNYKVLNTVGTRTLMVENAAIATFNNWIVDELSSNAMVISAQINDKSQLTYGKNQVAAKGVKAIYLSREP
;
A
#
# COMPACT_ATOMS: atom_id res chain seq x y z
N MET A 1 63.36 -14.53 22.32
CA MET A 1 62.34 -15.59 22.33
C MET A 1 60.97 -14.96 22.10
N ARG A 2 60.22 -15.55 21.16
CA ARG A 2 58.92 -15.15 20.62
C ARG A 2 57.88 -14.95 21.73
N SER A 3 57.49 -13.72 22.08
CA SER A 3 56.34 -13.54 22.99
C SER A 3 55.71 -12.13 23.04
N THR A 4 55.82 -11.28 22.02
CA THR A 4 55.23 -9.92 22.13
C THR A 4 54.60 -9.37 20.84
N PHE A 5 54.40 -10.20 19.81
CA PHE A 5 53.86 -9.71 18.52
C PHE A 5 52.39 -10.08 18.24
N LEU A 6 51.67 -10.62 19.22
CA LEU A 6 50.33 -11.19 18.98
C LEU A 6 49.22 -10.63 19.89
N ALA A 7 49.39 -9.44 20.46
CA ALA A 7 48.39 -8.84 21.34
C ALA A 7 47.76 -7.53 20.80
N PHE A 8 48.22 -7.01 19.66
CA PHE A 8 47.78 -5.69 19.17
C PHE A 8 46.82 -5.74 17.96
N VAL A 9 46.47 -6.92 17.45
CA VAL A 9 45.60 -7.09 16.26
C VAL A 9 44.15 -7.49 16.64
N MET A 10 43.88 -7.80 17.90
CA MET A 10 42.59 -8.38 18.33
C MET A 10 41.73 -7.41 19.16
N VAL A 11 41.62 -6.13 18.74
CA VAL A 11 40.64 -5.18 19.32
C VAL A 11 39.83 -4.44 18.23
N PHE A 12 39.87 -4.91 16.98
CA PHE A 12 39.12 -4.28 15.87
C PHE A 12 37.78 -4.95 15.50
N CYS A 13 37.28 -5.91 16.28
CA CYS A 13 36.11 -6.72 15.89
C CYS A 13 34.87 -6.63 16.80
N ILE A 14 34.60 -5.47 17.39
CA ILE A 14 33.27 -5.20 17.99
C ILE A 14 32.63 -3.92 17.46
N PHE A 15 32.71 -3.70 16.14
CA PHE A 15 31.61 -3.05 15.42
C PHE A 15 30.57 -4.10 15.02
N SER A 16 30.00 -4.80 16.01
CA SER A 16 28.69 -5.40 15.82
C SER A 16 27.63 -4.33 16.10
N CYS A 17 27.58 -3.34 15.21
CA CYS A 17 26.31 -2.71 14.91
C CYS A 17 25.46 -3.80 14.25
N LYS A 18 24.76 -4.59 15.07
CA LYS A 18 23.58 -5.32 14.58
C LYS A 18 22.62 -4.24 14.09
N LYS A 19 22.72 -3.91 12.81
CA LYS A 19 21.72 -3.10 12.13
C LYS A 19 20.49 -3.99 12.07
N ASP A 20 19.65 -3.88 13.09
CA ASP A 20 18.28 -4.38 13.05
C ASP A 20 17.59 -3.58 11.94
N ASN A 21 17.71 -4.08 10.71
CA ASN A 21 17.29 -3.40 9.49
C ASN A 21 15.76 -3.42 9.28
N ASN A 22 14.98 -3.73 10.32
CA ASN A 22 13.54 -3.58 10.31
C ASN A 22 13.14 -2.22 10.88
N ALA A 23 13.80 -1.16 10.42
CA ALA A 23 13.37 0.20 10.74
C ALA A 23 12.09 0.49 9.96
N THR A 24 10.94 0.36 10.62
CA THR A 24 9.68 0.89 10.09
C THR A 24 9.70 2.40 10.23
N THR A 25 9.58 3.12 9.12
CA THR A 25 9.47 4.58 9.12
C THR A 25 8.05 5.03 8.79
N THR A 26 7.62 6.15 9.37
CA THR A 26 6.34 6.78 9.02
C THR A 26 6.57 7.80 7.91
N GLU A 27 5.72 7.75 6.90
CA GLU A 27 5.71 8.70 5.79
C GLU A 27 4.34 9.42 5.72
N THR A 28 4.31 10.56 5.03
CA THR A 28 3.09 11.34 4.83
C THR A 28 2.81 11.47 3.35
N LEU A 29 1.64 11.00 2.91
CA LEU A 29 1.12 11.35 1.59
C LEU A 29 0.56 12.77 1.67
N LYS A 30 0.67 13.53 0.59
CA LYS A 30 0.15 14.91 0.57
C LYS A 30 -0.64 15.14 -0.68
N GLY A 31 -1.57 16.08 -0.60
CA GLY A 31 -2.29 16.65 -1.73
C GLY A 31 -3.50 15.85 -2.18
N LYS A 32 -4.11 16.34 -3.27
CA LYS A 32 -5.37 15.87 -3.81
C LYS A 32 -5.12 14.97 -5.01
N TRP A 33 -5.80 13.84 -5.04
CA TRP A 33 -5.70 12.82 -6.08
C TRP A 33 -7.09 12.46 -6.55
N SER A 34 -7.25 12.03 -7.79
CA SER A 34 -8.51 11.53 -8.31
C SER A 34 -8.36 10.16 -8.96
N THR A 35 -9.39 9.33 -8.83
CA THR A 35 -9.39 7.99 -9.42
C THR A 35 -9.53 8.06 -10.94
N GLY A 36 -8.59 7.44 -11.66
CA GLY A 36 -8.63 7.24 -13.11
C GLY A 36 -9.21 5.90 -13.55
N GLY A 37 -9.38 4.96 -12.62
CA GLY A 37 -9.85 3.60 -12.91
C GLY A 37 -9.42 2.63 -11.81
N TYR A 38 -9.88 1.38 -11.89
CA TYR A 38 -9.36 0.31 -11.05
C TYR A 38 -9.36 -1.04 -11.76
N ASP A 39 -8.40 -1.88 -11.37
CA ASP A 39 -8.31 -3.28 -11.79
C ASP A 39 -8.75 -4.19 -10.64
N ILE A 40 -9.41 -5.29 -10.99
CA ILE A 40 -9.63 -6.43 -10.10
C ILE A 40 -9.06 -7.67 -10.79
N ILE A 41 -8.06 -8.27 -10.16
CA ILE A 41 -7.42 -9.51 -10.64
C ILE A 41 -7.68 -10.61 -9.63
N LEU A 42 -8.25 -11.72 -10.11
CA LEU A 42 -8.57 -12.88 -9.31
C LEU A 42 -7.67 -14.05 -9.68
N TYR A 43 -7.24 -14.81 -8.67
CA TYR A 43 -6.30 -15.90 -8.83
C TYR A 43 -6.83 -17.20 -8.23
N ASN A 44 -6.51 -18.33 -8.86
CA ASN A 44 -6.73 -19.65 -8.26
C ASN A 44 -5.70 -19.96 -7.16
N SER A 45 -5.82 -21.13 -6.54
CA SER A 45 -4.93 -21.60 -5.47
C SER A 45 -3.48 -21.78 -5.91
N SER A 46 -3.26 -22.02 -7.20
CA SER A 46 -1.92 -22.14 -7.80
C SER A 46 -1.29 -20.79 -8.11
N GLY A 47 -2.03 -19.68 -7.90
CA GLY A 47 -1.56 -18.33 -8.18
C GLY A 47 -1.72 -17.90 -9.64
N GLU A 48 -2.44 -18.66 -10.47
CA GLU A 48 -2.73 -18.29 -11.85
C GLU A 48 -3.92 -17.33 -11.90
N VAL A 49 -3.87 -16.36 -12.81
CA VAL A 49 -4.98 -15.43 -13.06
C VAL A 49 -6.15 -16.19 -13.68
N VAL A 50 -7.31 -16.13 -13.03
CA VAL A 50 -8.55 -16.74 -13.53
C VAL A 50 -9.58 -15.71 -13.99
N SER A 51 -9.41 -14.45 -13.59
CA SER A 51 -10.23 -13.34 -14.05
C SER A 51 -9.45 -12.03 -13.90
N HIS A 52 -9.65 -11.13 -14.86
CA HIS A 52 -9.10 -9.78 -14.83
C HIS A 52 -10.15 -8.82 -15.38
N SER A 53 -10.57 -7.88 -14.54
CA SER A 53 -11.54 -6.84 -14.88
C SER A 53 -10.89 -5.47 -14.73
N VAL A 54 -10.91 -4.69 -15.80
CA VAL A 54 -10.52 -3.27 -15.82
C VAL A 54 -11.81 -2.46 -15.85
N VAL A 55 -11.97 -1.53 -14.91
CA VAL A 55 -13.24 -0.81 -14.75
C VAL A 55 -12.99 0.69 -14.62
N ASP A 56 -13.80 1.47 -15.34
CA ASP A 56 -13.89 2.91 -15.14
C ASP A 56 -14.40 3.18 -13.72
N ALA A 57 -13.64 3.95 -12.96
CA ALA A 57 -14.03 4.31 -11.61
C ALA A 57 -15.02 5.48 -11.65
N ILE A 58 -16.02 5.46 -10.76
CA ILE A 58 -16.69 6.70 -10.36
C ILE A 58 -15.57 7.63 -9.86
N LYS A 59 -15.48 8.83 -10.43
CA LYS A 59 -14.43 9.78 -10.05
C LYS A 59 -14.58 10.11 -8.55
N THR A 60 -13.61 9.69 -7.76
CA THR A 60 -13.49 10.03 -6.34
C THR A 60 -12.22 10.82 -6.12
N TYR A 61 -12.26 11.77 -5.19
CA TYR A 61 -11.14 12.60 -4.81
C TYR A 61 -10.60 12.16 -3.46
N TRP A 62 -9.32 11.84 -3.41
CA TRP A 62 -8.58 11.41 -2.23
C TRP A 62 -7.62 12.53 -1.85
N THR A 63 -7.93 13.27 -0.79
CA THR A 63 -7.06 14.34 -0.30
C THR A 63 -6.36 13.89 0.98
N PHE A 64 -5.04 13.84 0.92
CA PHE A 64 -4.19 13.54 2.06
C PHE A 64 -3.66 14.84 2.67
N ASP A 65 -3.98 15.07 3.93
CA ASP A 65 -3.62 16.27 4.67
C ASP A 65 -3.13 15.87 6.06
N GLN A 66 -1.83 16.01 6.30
CA GLN A 66 -1.18 15.59 7.53
C GLN A 66 -1.50 14.13 7.87
N SER A 67 -2.32 13.87 8.88
CA SER A 67 -2.76 12.54 9.31
C SER A 67 -4.20 12.21 8.94
N GLN A 68 -4.88 13.06 8.16
CA GLN A 68 -6.25 12.82 7.70
C GLN A 68 -6.33 12.58 6.20
N ILE A 69 -7.21 11.66 5.84
CA ILE A 69 -7.64 11.39 4.49
C ILE A 69 -9.09 11.85 4.34
N LYS A 70 -9.35 12.57 3.27
CA LYS A 70 -10.66 13.14 2.90
C LYS A 70 -11.08 12.53 1.57
N LEU A 71 -12.21 11.84 1.54
CA LEU A 71 -12.77 11.23 0.34
C LEU A 71 -14.10 11.87 -0.02
N SER A 72 -14.25 12.22 -1.29
CA SER A 72 -15.51 12.70 -1.87
C SER A 72 -15.70 12.13 -3.28
N ASN A 73 -16.95 12.02 -3.72
CA ASN A 73 -17.35 11.68 -5.09
C ASN A 73 -17.70 12.94 -5.91
N ASP A 74 -17.79 14.09 -5.27
CA ASP A 74 -17.91 15.41 -5.87
C ASP A 74 -16.70 16.25 -5.43
N ILE A 75 -16.18 17.08 -6.31
CA ILE A 75 -15.09 17.99 -6.00
C ILE A 75 -15.50 19.07 -4.96
N ASN A 76 -16.81 19.33 -4.82
CA ASN A 76 -17.40 20.40 -4.01
C ASN A 76 -18.40 19.94 -2.93
N ALA A 77 -18.61 18.63 -2.72
CA ALA A 77 -19.64 18.12 -1.80
C ALA A 77 -19.10 17.15 -0.74
N ASP A 78 -20.03 16.53 0.01
CA ASP A 78 -19.85 15.73 1.23
C ASP A 78 -18.53 14.96 1.31
N VAL A 79 -17.67 15.45 2.20
CA VAL A 79 -16.35 14.89 2.45
C VAL A 79 -16.44 13.91 3.62
N LYS A 80 -16.17 12.64 3.36
CA LYS A 80 -15.93 11.66 4.41
C LYS A 80 -14.48 11.74 4.85
N THR A 81 -14.23 11.75 6.15
CA THR A 81 -12.88 11.89 6.71
C THR A 81 -12.51 10.70 7.58
N SER A 82 -11.25 10.30 7.51
CA SER A 82 -10.65 9.29 8.39
C SER A 82 -9.23 9.71 8.72
N ASN A 83 -8.68 9.19 9.82
CA ASN A 83 -7.23 9.28 9.98
C ASN A 83 -6.57 8.21 9.11
N TYR A 84 -5.33 8.48 8.72
CA TYR A 84 -4.49 7.52 8.02
C TYR A 84 -3.04 7.63 8.48
N LYS A 85 -2.27 6.57 8.21
CA LYS A 85 -0.82 6.53 8.39
C LYS A 85 -0.19 5.79 7.21
N VAL A 86 1.02 6.15 6.83
CA VAL A 86 1.81 5.34 5.89
C VAL A 86 3.02 4.78 6.62
N LEU A 87 3.13 3.45 6.62
CA LEU A 87 4.27 2.73 7.15
C LEU A 87 5.14 2.26 6.00
N ASN A 88 6.44 2.52 6.05
CA ASN A 88 7.41 1.94 5.14
C ASN A 88 8.19 0.87 5.88
N THR A 89 8.03 -0.38 5.47
CA THR A 89 8.74 -1.54 6.05
C THR A 89 9.39 -2.33 4.93
N VAL A 90 10.72 -2.40 4.94
CA VAL A 90 11.52 -3.21 3.99
C VAL A 90 11.10 -2.96 2.53
N GLY A 91 11.01 -1.68 2.14
CA GLY A 91 10.66 -1.27 0.77
C GLY A 91 9.19 -1.40 0.40
N THR A 92 8.34 -1.88 1.31
CA THR A 92 6.89 -1.91 1.13
C THR A 92 6.27 -0.73 1.86
N ARG A 93 5.54 0.12 1.13
CA ARG A 93 4.73 1.20 1.70
C ARG A 93 3.31 0.71 1.91
N THR A 94 2.82 0.80 3.14
CA THR A 94 1.45 0.44 3.51
C THR A 94 0.71 1.67 3.99
N LEU A 95 -0.30 2.09 3.22
CA LEU A 95 -1.30 3.07 3.61
C LEU A 95 -2.36 2.38 4.48
N MET A 96 -2.43 2.80 5.74
CA MET A 96 -3.43 2.35 6.71
C MET A 96 -4.47 3.44 6.90
N VAL A 97 -5.73 3.15 6.59
CA VAL A 97 -6.89 4.03 6.82
C VAL A 97 -7.70 3.44 7.97
N GLU A 98 -8.02 4.24 8.98
CA GLU A 98 -8.71 3.74 10.18
C GLU A 98 -10.15 3.27 9.91
N ASN A 99 -10.81 3.86 8.92
CA ASN A 99 -12.19 3.53 8.56
C ASN A 99 -12.33 3.01 7.12
N ALA A 100 -12.40 1.68 6.95
CA ALA A 100 -12.63 1.01 5.67
C ALA A 100 -13.94 1.42 4.99
N ALA A 101 -14.97 1.88 5.71
CA ALA A 101 -16.21 2.34 5.08
C ALA A 101 -16.00 3.60 4.20
N ILE A 102 -14.85 4.26 4.37
CA ILE A 102 -14.45 5.42 3.59
C ILE A 102 -13.59 4.95 2.40
N ALA A 103 -12.50 4.24 2.66
CA ALA A 103 -11.52 3.87 1.64
C ALA A 103 -11.73 2.46 1.05
N THR A 104 -12.87 1.81 1.25
CA THR A 104 -13.16 0.39 0.91
C THR A 104 -12.33 -0.64 1.71
N PHE A 105 -11.03 -0.41 1.89
CA PHE A 105 -10.11 -1.27 2.65
C PHE A 105 -9.36 -0.45 3.69
N ASN A 106 -9.02 -1.09 4.83
CA ASN A 106 -8.19 -0.47 5.87
C ASN A 106 -6.72 -0.43 5.47
N ASN A 107 -6.23 -1.43 4.74
CA ASN A 107 -4.82 -1.55 4.39
C ASN A 107 -4.67 -1.57 2.87
N TRP A 108 -3.84 -0.67 2.39
CA TRP A 108 -3.45 -0.51 1.00
C TRP A 108 -1.94 -0.59 0.90
N ILE A 109 -1.43 -1.28 -0.11
CA ILE A 109 -0.05 -1.19 -0.53
C ILE A 109 0.06 -0.02 -1.50
N VAL A 110 1.06 0.83 -1.35
CA VAL A 110 1.38 1.89 -2.31
C VAL A 110 2.42 1.34 -3.28
N ASP A 111 1.94 0.78 -4.39
CA ASP A 111 2.76 0.12 -5.41
C ASP A 111 3.59 1.11 -6.21
N GLU A 112 3.00 2.26 -6.53
CA GLU A 112 3.66 3.36 -7.24
C GLU A 112 3.33 4.69 -6.57
N LEU A 113 4.33 5.57 -6.49
CA LEU A 113 4.17 6.94 -6.04
C LEU A 113 5.15 7.88 -6.74
N SER A 114 4.63 8.78 -7.56
CA SER A 114 5.35 9.88 -8.21
C SER A 114 4.70 11.23 -7.89
N SER A 115 5.14 12.32 -8.54
CA SER A 115 4.49 13.63 -8.39
C SER A 115 3.08 13.66 -8.99
N ASN A 116 2.82 12.83 -9.99
CA ASN A 116 1.61 12.92 -10.82
C ASN A 116 0.74 11.65 -10.77
N ALA A 117 1.29 10.52 -10.36
CA ALA A 117 0.60 9.24 -10.33
C ALA A 117 0.83 8.51 -8.99
N MET A 118 -0.20 7.80 -8.55
CA MET A 118 -0.13 6.88 -7.43
C MET A 118 -0.95 5.63 -7.79
N VAL A 119 -0.40 4.46 -7.49
CA VAL A 119 -1.13 3.19 -7.59
C VAL A 119 -1.18 2.58 -6.20
N ILE A 120 -2.40 2.27 -5.76
CA ILE A 120 -2.62 1.58 -4.49
C ILE A 120 -3.33 0.26 -4.72
N SER A 121 -2.92 -0.80 -4.03
CA SER A 121 -3.58 -2.10 -4.12
C SER A 121 -3.95 -2.70 -2.77
N ALA A 122 -5.01 -3.49 -2.75
CA ALA A 122 -5.46 -4.19 -1.57
C ALA A 122 -5.88 -5.62 -1.92
N GLN A 123 -5.63 -6.55 -1.00
CA GLN A 123 -6.11 -7.92 -1.13
C GLN A 123 -7.61 -8.00 -0.85
N ILE A 124 -8.33 -8.65 -1.75
CA ILE A 124 -9.75 -8.96 -1.60
C ILE A 124 -9.87 -10.26 -0.81
N ASN A 125 -10.41 -10.16 0.39
CA ASN A 125 -10.68 -11.32 1.26
C ASN A 125 -12.17 -11.67 1.35
N ASP A 126 -13.05 -10.78 0.87
CA ASP A 126 -14.48 -11.01 0.85
C ASP A 126 -14.82 -12.03 -0.24
N LYS A 127 -15.30 -13.21 0.18
CA LYS A 127 -15.68 -14.31 -0.71
C LYS A 127 -16.72 -13.91 -1.75
N SER A 128 -17.61 -12.97 -1.44
CA SER A 128 -18.61 -12.51 -2.40
C SER A 128 -17.98 -11.82 -3.60
N GLN A 129 -16.85 -11.13 -3.39
CA GLN A 129 -16.09 -10.43 -4.43
C GLN A 129 -15.07 -11.33 -5.16
N LEU A 130 -14.91 -12.58 -4.73
CA LEU A 130 -14.04 -13.58 -5.36
C LEU A 130 -14.78 -14.45 -6.38
N THR A 131 -16.10 -14.28 -6.52
CA THR A 131 -16.90 -15.03 -7.50
C THR A 131 -16.75 -14.39 -8.88
N TYR A 132 -16.37 -15.18 -9.89
CA TYR A 132 -16.11 -14.68 -11.25
C TYR A 132 -16.89 -15.39 -12.35
N GLY A 133 -17.79 -16.30 -11.96
CA GLY A 133 -18.64 -17.05 -12.87
C GLY A 133 -19.60 -17.94 -12.10
N LYS A 134 -20.48 -18.64 -12.81
CA LYS A 134 -21.43 -19.56 -12.17
C LYS A 134 -20.66 -20.68 -11.46
N ASN A 135 -20.77 -20.73 -10.13
CA ASN A 135 -20.07 -21.68 -9.25
C ASN A 135 -18.53 -21.60 -9.34
N GLN A 136 -17.98 -20.47 -9.79
CA GLN A 136 -16.54 -20.25 -9.89
C GLN A 136 -16.10 -19.21 -8.86
N VAL A 137 -15.22 -19.64 -7.95
CA VAL A 137 -14.72 -18.81 -6.85
C VAL A 137 -13.19 -18.85 -6.85
N ALA A 138 -12.57 -17.68 -6.88
CA ALA A 138 -11.13 -17.54 -6.79
C ALA A 138 -10.61 -17.79 -5.37
N ALA A 139 -9.35 -18.16 -5.25
CA ALA A 139 -8.71 -18.35 -3.94
C ALA A 139 -8.30 -17.03 -3.31
N LYS A 140 -7.90 -16.05 -4.13
CA LYS A 140 -7.51 -14.69 -3.72
C LYS A 140 -7.85 -13.69 -4.80
N GLY A 141 -7.98 -12.42 -4.41
CA GLY A 141 -8.13 -11.30 -5.34
C GLY A 141 -7.27 -10.12 -4.94
N VAL A 142 -6.95 -9.27 -5.91
CA VAL A 142 -6.27 -7.99 -5.69
C VAL A 142 -7.08 -6.92 -6.41
N LYS A 143 -7.37 -5.82 -5.71
CA LYS A 143 -7.91 -4.60 -6.29
C LYS A 143 -6.80 -3.56 -6.36
N ALA A 144 -6.53 -2.99 -7.53
CA ALA A 144 -5.60 -1.88 -7.71
C ALA A 144 -6.36 -0.64 -8.17
N ILE A 145 -6.10 0.52 -7.56
CA ILE A 145 -6.71 1.80 -7.92
C ILE A 145 -5.62 2.71 -8.48
N TYR A 146 -5.91 3.31 -9.63
CA TYR A 146 -5.05 4.29 -10.29
C TYR A 146 -5.49 5.69 -9.90
N LEU A 147 -4.57 6.46 -9.35
CA LEU A 147 -4.79 7.81 -8.85
C LEU A 147 -3.92 8.80 -9.60
N SER A 148 -4.53 9.86 -10.11
CA SER A 148 -3.86 10.97 -10.78
C SER A 148 -3.86 12.19 -9.88
N ARG A 149 -2.76 12.95 -9.89
CA ARG A 149 -2.65 14.19 -9.12
C ARG A 149 -3.62 15.24 -9.65
N GLU A 150 -4.36 15.87 -8.75
CA GLU A 150 -5.15 17.06 -9.07
C GLU A 150 -4.32 18.34 -8.79
N PRO A 151 -4.50 19.41 -9.60
CA PRO A 151 -3.82 20.70 -9.41
C PRO A 151 -4.08 21.36 -8.05
#